data_AF-A0A2G8RG66-F1
#
_entry.id   AF-A0A2G8RG66-F1
#
_cell.length_a   1.000
_cell.length_b   1.000
_cell.length_c   1.000
_cell.angle_alpha   90.00
_cell.angle_beta   90.00
_cell.angle_gamma   90.00
#
_symmetry.space_group_name_H-M   'P 1'
#
loop_
_entity.id
_entity.type
_entity.pdbx_description
1 polymer ?
#
loop_
_entity_poly.entity_id
_entity_poly.type
_entity_poly.pdbx_seq_one_letter_code
_entity_poly.pdbx_strand_id
1 'polypeptide(L)'
;MDPYSADASAVAEFLNLSNAVHIGHATGGGEVARYVAQFGQPRGRAAKAVLMSAVPPMMLKTDANPEGTPMEVFDGFREALTVNRAQFF
;
A
#
# COMPACT_ATOMS: atom_id res chain seq x y z
N MET A 1 6.40 2.52 -1.74
CA MET A 1 5.54 2.69 -0.56
C MET A 1 6.11 3.70 0.43
N ASP A 2 7.41 4.04 0.40
CA ASP A 2 8.01 4.95 1.39
C ASP A 2 7.42 6.38 1.42
N PRO A 3 7.13 7.05 0.29
CA PRO A 3 6.47 8.35 0.35
C PRO A 3 5.06 8.28 0.95
N TYR A 4 4.26 7.28 0.53
CA TYR A 4 2.90 7.08 1.04
C TYR A 4 2.86 6.78 2.54
N SER A 5 3.78 5.94 3.05
CA SER A 5 3.86 5.69 4.49
C SER A 5 4.35 6.91 5.28
N ALA A 6 5.20 7.76 4.70
CA ALA A 6 5.62 9.01 5.31
C ALA A 6 4.46 10.01 5.40
N ASP A 7 3.65 10.13 4.35
CA ASP A 7 2.44 10.97 4.36
C ASP A 7 1.42 10.49 5.41
N ALA A 8 1.18 9.17 5.48
CA ALA A 8 0.33 8.58 6.52
C ALA A 8 0.88 8.87 7.94
N SER A 9 2.20 8.87 8.10
CA SER A 9 2.82 9.27 9.37
C SER A 9 2.66 10.74 9.69
N ALA A 10 2.79 11.63 8.70
CA ALA A 10 2.57 13.05 8.89
C ALA A 10 1.14 13.33 9.39
N VAL A 11 0.14 12.65 8.82
CA VAL A 11 -1.26 12.75 9.27
C VAL A 11 -1.43 12.21 10.70
N ALA A 12 -0.89 11.01 10.98
CA ALA A 12 -0.99 10.41 12.31
C ALA A 12 -0.31 11.25 13.40
N GLU A 13 0.80 11.91 13.08
CA GLU A 13 1.48 12.84 13.99
C GLU A 13 0.73 14.15 14.16
N PHE A 14 0.28 14.75 13.06
CA PHE A 14 -0.48 16.01 13.09
C PHE A 14 -1.75 15.89 13.93
N LEU A 15 -2.48 14.78 13.79
CA LEU A 15 -3.67 14.48 14.57
C LEU A 15 -3.36 13.89 15.95
N ASN A 16 -2.08 13.67 16.26
CA ASN A 16 -1.58 13.01 17.46
C ASN A 16 -2.31 11.69 17.79
N LEU A 17 -2.50 10.85 16.77
CA LEU A 17 -3.17 9.56 16.93
C LEU A 17 -2.32 8.62 17.80
N SER A 18 -3.01 7.92 18.69
CA SER A 18 -2.46 6.85 19.54
C SER A 18 -3.44 5.69 19.57
N ASN A 19 -2.93 4.47 19.77
CA ASN A 19 -3.72 3.24 19.72
C ASN A 19 -4.55 3.08 18.43
N ALA A 20 -4.06 3.61 17.30
CA ALA A 20 -4.81 3.61 16.05
C ALA A 20 -4.88 2.21 15.42
N VAL A 21 -6.01 1.90 14.78
CA VAL A 21 -6.18 0.71 13.95
C VAL A 21 -6.09 1.12 12.50
N HIS A 22 -5.08 0.64 11.78
CA HIS A 22 -4.85 0.96 10.38
C HIS A 22 -5.48 -0.11 9.49
N ILE A 23 -6.46 0.27 8.68
CA ILE A 23 -7.20 -0.64 7.79
C ILE A 23 -6.92 -0.22 6.35
N GLY A 24 -6.28 -1.10 5.59
CA GLY A 24 -5.86 -0.82 4.22
C GLY A 24 -6.51 -1.79 3.24
N HIS A 25 -7.16 -1.26 2.20
CA HIS A 25 -7.71 -2.03 1.08
C HIS A 25 -6.80 -1.93 -0.15
N ALA A 26 -6.58 -3.04 -0.87
CA ALA A 26 -5.77 -3.06 -2.10
C ALA A 26 -4.40 -2.39 -1.91
N THR A 27 -4.11 -1.32 -2.66
CA THR A 27 -2.89 -0.52 -2.55
C THR A 27 -2.71 0.04 -1.13
N GLY A 28 -3.79 0.44 -0.47
CA GLY A 28 -3.77 0.96 0.89
C GLY A 28 -3.29 -0.09 1.91
N GLY A 29 -3.46 -1.39 1.65
CA GLY A 29 -2.85 -2.41 2.50
C GLY A 29 -1.32 -2.43 2.43
N GLY A 30 -0.75 -2.09 1.27
CA GLY A 30 0.70 -1.91 1.14
C GLY A 30 1.22 -0.68 1.89
N GLU A 31 0.45 0.41 1.89
CA GLU A 31 0.73 1.59 2.72
C GLU A 31 0.66 1.23 4.21
N VAL A 32 -0.39 0.55 4.67
CA VAL A 32 -0.52 0.10 6.07
C VAL A 32 0.66 -0.77 6.48
N ALA A 33 1.01 -1.78 5.66
CA ALA A 33 2.14 -2.66 5.96
C ALA A 33 3.46 -1.86 6.10
N ARG A 34 3.72 -0.93 5.19
CA ARG A 34 4.93 -0.10 5.22
C ARG A 34 4.92 0.90 6.37
N TYR A 35 3.81 1.58 6.62
CA TYR A 35 3.62 2.53 7.72
C TYR A 35 3.82 1.85 9.08
N VAL A 36 3.17 0.72 9.32
CA VAL A 36 3.26 0.00 10.60
C VAL A 36 4.70 -0.40 10.90
N ALA A 37 5.42 -0.91 9.89
CA ALA A 37 6.80 -1.33 10.05
C ALA A 37 7.78 -0.17 10.27
N GLN A 38 7.63 0.94 9.54
CA GLN A 38 8.59 2.05 9.57
C GLN A 38 8.30 3.10 10.65
N PHE A 39 7.01 3.37 10.91
CA PHE A 39 6.58 4.51 11.73
C PHE A 39 5.66 4.09 12.87
N GLY A 40 4.63 3.29 12.59
CA GLY A 40 3.57 2.93 13.52
C GLY A 40 4.05 2.18 14.75
N GLN A 41 4.64 0.99 14.58
CA GLN A 41 5.17 0.19 15.70
C GLN A 41 6.37 0.86 16.39
N PRO A 42 7.40 1.34 15.67
CA PRO A 42 8.57 1.96 16.31
C PRO A 42 8.23 3.17 17.19
N ARG A 43 7.14 3.89 16.89
CA ARG A 43 6.69 5.07 17.64
C ARG A 43 5.51 4.79 18.57
N GLY A 44 5.07 3.54 18.68
CA GLY A 44 3.94 3.15 19.54
C GLY A 44 2.58 3.74 19.12
N ARG A 45 2.38 4.07 17.84
CA ARG A 45 1.16 4.72 17.33
C ARG A 45 0.15 3.75 16.71
N ALA A 46 0.59 2.55 16.30
CA ALA A 46 -0.28 1.52 15.72
C ALA A 46 -0.61 0.43 16.74
N ALA A 47 -1.89 0.26 17.07
CA ALA A 47 -2.38 -0.83 17.92
C ALA A 47 -2.66 -2.10 17.11
N LYS A 48 -3.26 -1.96 15.92
CA LYS A 48 -3.65 -3.08 15.05
C LYS A 48 -3.54 -2.69 13.57
N ALA A 49 -3.43 -3.69 12.72
CA ALA A 49 -3.44 -3.54 11.27
C ALA A 49 -4.42 -4.54 10.64
N VAL A 50 -5.13 -4.12 9.60
CA VAL A 50 -6.00 -4.97 8.79
C VAL A 50 -5.65 -4.76 7.32
N LEU A 51 -5.39 -5.87 6.61
CA LEU A 51 -5.07 -5.89 5.19
C LEU A 51 -6.22 -6.56 4.42
N MET A 52 -6.96 -5.79 3.65
CA MET A 52 -8.14 -6.26 2.92
C MET A 52 -7.83 -6.30 1.42
N SER A 53 -7.85 -7.49 0.82
CA SER A 53 -7.56 -7.67 -0.63
C SER A 53 -6.27 -6.95 -1.06
N ALA A 54 -5.22 -7.03 -0.24
CA ALA A 54 -4.08 -6.13 -0.27
C ALA A 54 -2.93 -6.60 -1.19
N VAL A 55 -2.12 -5.64 -1.64
CA VAL A 55 -0.97 -5.90 -2.55
C VAL A 55 0.26 -6.62 -1.96
N PRO A 56 0.55 -6.61 -0.64
CA PRO A 56 1.63 -7.41 -0.08
C PRO A 56 1.39 -8.93 -0.24
N PRO A 57 2.45 -9.76 -0.29
CA PRO A 57 3.86 -9.38 -0.15
C PRO A 57 4.47 -8.75 -1.41
N MET A 58 4.09 -9.23 -2.60
CA MET A 58 4.54 -8.71 -3.89
C MET A 58 3.59 -9.19 -4.99
N MET A 59 3.07 -8.28 -5.82
CA MET A 59 2.20 -8.68 -6.93
C MET A 59 2.97 -9.15 -8.16
N LEU A 60 4.09 -8.51 -8.49
CA LEU A 60 4.82 -8.75 -9.74
C LEU A 60 5.48 -10.12 -9.75
N LYS A 61 5.40 -10.80 -10.90
CA LYS A 61 6.14 -12.03 -11.18
C LYS A 61 7.63 -11.76 -11.29
N THR A 62 8.43 -12.51 -10.54
CA THR A 62 9.90 -12.48 -10.57
C THR A 62 10.44 -13.88 -10.29
N ASP A 63 11.76 -14.10 -10.39
CA ASP A 63 12.37 -15.37 -10.00
C ASP A 63 12.10 -15.73 -8.52
N ALA A 64 12.01 -14.71 -7.65
CA ALA A 64 11.70 -14.88 -6.22
C ALA A 64 10.18 -14.93 -5.93
N ASN A 65 9.33 -14.66 -6.93
CA ASN A 65 7.88 -14.69 -6.84
C ASN A 65 7.28 -15.24 -8.15
N PRO A 66 7.50 -16.52 -8.49
CA PRO A 66 7.18 -17.08 -9.81
C PRO A 66 5.67 -17.16 -10.10
N GLU A 67 4.84 -17.19 -9.06
CA GLU A 67 3.37 -17.19 -9.14
C GLU A 67 2.78 -15.78 -9.20
N GLY A 68 3.62 -14.74 -9.25
CA GLY A 68 3.17 -13.37 -9.38
C GLY A 68 2.47 -13.08 -10.71
N THR A 69 1.90 -11.89 -10.80
CA THR A 69 1.25 -11.37 -12.01
C THR A 69 2.33 -10.97 -13.03
N PRO A 70 2.20 -11.38 -14.31
CA PRO A 70 3.13 -10.98 -15.38
C PRO A 70 3.20 -9.45 -15.57
N MET A 71 4.34 -8.94 -16.05
CA MET A 71 4.56 -7.50 -16.22
C MET A 71 3.54 -6.87 -17.20
N GLU A 72 3.16 -7.64 -18.22
CA GLU A 72 2.30 -7.23 -19.32
C GLU A 72 0.91 -6.82 -18.84
N VAL A 73 0.43 -7.39 -17.73
CA VAL A 73 -0.85 -6.98 -17.11
C VAL A 73 -0.75 -5.56 -16.55
N PHE A 74 0.37 -5.24 -15.88
CA PHE A 74 0.59 -3.88 -15.37
C PHE A 74 0.84 -2.88 -16.48
N ASP A 75 1.54 -3.29 -17.55
CA ASP A 75 1.72 -2.46 -18.74
C ASP A 75 0.38 -2.16 -19.41
N GLY A 76 -0.51 -3.14 -19.51
CA GLY A 76 -1.88 -2.94 -19.99
C GLY A 76 -2.66 -1.91 -19.14
N PHE A 77 -2.52 -1.95 -17.81
CA PHE A 77 -3.12 -0.91 -16.96
C PHE A 77 -2.53 0.48 -17.21
N ARG A 78 -1.21 0.59 -17.40
CA ARG A 78 -0.53 1.86 -17.71
C ARG A 78 -1.00 2.43 -19.05
N GLU A 79 -1.08 1.58 -20.07
CA GLU A 79 -1.54 1.97 -21.40
C GLU A 79 -2.99 2.43 -21.36
N ALA A 80 -3.90 1.62 -20.78
CA ALA A 80 -5.32 1.97 -20.70
C ALA A 80 -5.56 3.28 -19.93
N LEU A 81 -4.84 3.48 -18.81
CA LEU A 81 -4.88 4.73 -18.06
C LEU A 81 -4.40 5.94 -18.90
N THR A 82 -3.35 5.75 -19.70
CA THR A 82 -2.76 6.81 -20.55
C THR A 82 -3.67 7.15 -21.73
N VAL A 83 -4.25 6.14 -22.37
CA VAL A 83 -5.14 6.31 -23.54
C VAL A 83 -6.44 6.99 -23.15
N ASN A 84 -7.11 6.51 -22.09
CA ASN A 84 -8.35 7.12 -21.62
C ASN A 84 -8.57 6.84 -20.13
N ARG A 85 -8.09 7.76 -19.30
CA ARG A 85 -8.26 7.71 -17.85
C ARG A 85 -9.71 7.59 -17.40
N ALA A 86 -10.65 8.24 -18.08
CA ALA A 86 -12.05 8.24 -17.67
C ALA A 86 -12.77 6.92 -17.98
N GLN A 87 -12.30 6.16 -18.97
CA GLN A 87 -12.82 4.83 -19.29
C GLN A 87 -12.13 3.73 -18.45
N PHE A 88 -10.89 3.98 -18.03
CA PHE A 88 -10.13 3.05 -17.20
C PHE A 88 -10.70 2.91 -15.78
N PHE A 89 -11.22 4.00 -15.22
CA PHE A 89 -11.89 4.05 -13.91
C PHE A 89 -13.40 3.98 -14.03
#